data_AF-A0A511RJH3-F1
#
_entry.id   AF-A0A511RJH3-F1
#
_cell.length_a   1.000
_cell.length_b   1.000
_cell.length_c   1.000
_cell.angle_alpha   90.00
_cell.angle_beta   90.00
_cell.angle_gamma   90.00
#
_symmetry.space_group_name_H-M   'P 1'
#
loop_
_entity.id
_entity.type
_entity.pdbx_description
1 polymer ?
#
loop_
_entity_poly.entity_id
_entity_poly.type
_entity_poly.pdbx_seq_one_letter_code
_entity_poly.pdbx_strand_id
1 'polypeptide(L)'
;MVDLEQVKQLLERGDVTELARYLARTYPQGLVGERDALVTLFMQTGMEHAQAVRWASRLEKEGHAHHLPGTSPRWIFTSRPVSLAALARMVKGEWGAFVGASDEAVEEALEFFERQLGVDHTTAQEIYRGLEAAGYVSVAYQEGPDYARDRVLFEFPEVFLKQV
;
A
#
# COMPACT_ATOMS: atom_id res chain seq x y z
N MET A 1 -18.65 -5.04 -0.22
CA MET A 1 -18.60 -6.28 -1.02
C MET A 1 -18.12 -5.89 -2.41
N VAL A 2 -17.15 -6.61 -2.98
CA VAL A 2 -16.63 -6.30 -4.32
C VAL A 2 -17.68 -6.60 -5.38
N ASP A 3 -17.88 -5.68 -6.31
CA ASP A 3 -18.65 -5.95 -7.53
C ASP A 3 -17.71 -6.61 -8.56
N LEU A 4 -17.86 -7.93 -8.72
CA LEU A 4 -17.03 -8.73 -9.63
C LEU A 4 -17.33 -8.43 -11.10
N GLU A 5 -18.53 -7.96 -11.42
CA GLU A 5 -18.90 -7.60 -12.80
C GLU A 5 -18.21 -6.29 -13.18
N GLN A 6 -18.15 -5.32 -12.27
CA GLN A 6 -17.36 -4.10 -12.47
C GLN A 6 -15.86 -4.40 -12.65
N VAL A 7 -15.29 -5.31 -11.85
CA VAL A 7 -13.89 -5.76 -11.99
C VAL A 7 -13.67 -6.38 -13.38
N LYS A 8 -14.56 -7.27 -13.80
CA LYS A 8 -14.52 -7.91 -15.12
C LYS A 8 -14.51 -6.90 -16.26
N GLN A 9 -15.43 -5.93 -16.22
CA GLN A 9 -15.53 -4.90 -17.25
C GLN A 9 -14.27 -4.03 -17.33
N LEU A 10 -13.64 -3.70 -16.20
CA LEU A 10 -12.40 -2.94 -16.16
C LEU A 10 -11.22 -3.76 -16.72
N LEU A 11 -11.14 -5.05 -16.40
CA LEU A 11 -10.15 -5.98 -16.95
C LEU A 11 -10.30 -6.13 -18.47
N GLU A 12 -11.53 -6.23 -18.99
CA GLU A 12 -11.81 -6.35 -20.43
C GLU A 12 -11.48 -5.07 -21.20
N ARG A 13 -11.67 -3.89 -20.58
CA ARG A 13 -11.31 -2.60 -21.16
C ARG A 13 -9.80 -2.35 -21.24
N GLY A 14 -9.00 -3.10 -20.48
CA GLY A 14 -7.55 -2.95 -20.51
C GLY A 14 -7.00 -1.77 -19.70
N ASP A 15 -7.84 -1.06 -18.94
CA ASP A 15 -7.50 0.15 -18.20
C ASP A 15 -6.99 -0.17 -16.79
N VAL A 16 -5.67 -0.27 -16.66
CA VAL A 16 -4.99 -0.60 -15.40
C VAL A 16 -5.24 0.46 -14.34
N THR A 17 -5.21 1.74 -14.73
CA THR A 17 -5.33 2.85 -13.78
C THR A 17 -6.73 2.91 -13.20
N GLU A 18 -7.77 2.77 -14.03
CA GLU A 18 -9.14 2.77 -13.53
C GLU A 18 -9.45 1.52 -12.70
N LEU A 19 -8.88 0.36 -13.07
CA LEU A 19 -8.92 -0.84 -12.23
C LEU A 19 -8.27 -0.60 -10.86
N ALA A 20 -7.07 -0.02 -10.82
CA ALA A 20 -6.35 0.26 -9.58
C ALA A 20 -7.14 1.22 -8.67
N ARG A 21 -7.71 2.30 -9.23
CA ARG A 21 -8.58 3.23 -8.50
C ARG A 21 -9.82 2.55 -7.95
N TYR A 22 -10.46 1.70 -8.75
CA TYR A 22 -11.60 0.94 -8.28
C TYR A 22 -11.20 0.03 -7.12
N LEU A 23 -10.12 -0.74 -7.26
CA LEU A 23 -9.63 -1.63 -6.21
C LEU A 23 -9.22 -0.88 -4.94
N ALA A 24 -8.57 0.29 -5.04
CA ALA A 24 -8.21 1.12 -3.89
C ALA A 24 -9.44 1.61 -3.12
N ARG A 25 -10.51 2.01 -3.83
CA ARG A 25 -11.79 2.38 -3.19
C ARG A 25 -12.51 1.19 -2.57
N THR A 26 -12.47 0.03 -3.20
CA THR A 26 -13.14 -1.19 -2.71
C THR A 26 -12.40 -1.83 -1.54
N TYR A 27 -11.08 -1.73 -1.53
CA TYR A 27 -10.19 -2.31 -0.53
C TYR A 27 -9.29 -1.22 0.08
N PRO A 28 -9.84 -0.30 0.89
CA PRO A 28 -9.10 0.86 1.42
C PRO A 28 -7.97 0.49 2.40
N GLN A 29 -7.97 -0.73 2.93
CA GLN A 29 -6.90 -1.31 3.74
C GLN A 29 -6.13 -2.41 2.99
N GLY A 30 -6.39 -2.58 1.69
CA GLY A 30 -5.88 -3.67 0.88
C GLY A 30 -6.75 -4.94 0.87
N LEU A 31 -6.53 -5.78 -0.15
CA LEU A 31 -7.10 -7.12 -0.28
C LEU A 31 -6.31 -8.09 0.60
N VAL A 32 -6.96 -8.65 1.60
CA VAL A 32 -6.35 -9.62 2.53
C VAL A 32 -5.94 -10.89 1.79
N GLY A 33 -4.74 -11.39 2.08
CA GLY A 33 -4.21 -12.65 1.59
C GLY A 33 -2.80 -12.56 1.02
N GLU A 34 -2.25 -13.72 0.69
CA GLU A 34 -0.90 -13.89 0.13
C GLU A 34 -0.82 -13.45 -1.34
N ARG A 35 0.31 -13.72 -2.01
CA ARG A 35 0.55 -13.30 -3.40
C ARG A 35 -0.51 -13.78 -4.39
N ASP A 36 -1.10 -14.93 -4.16
CA ASP A 36 -2.15 -15.53 -4.99
C ASP A 36 -3.52 -14.88 -4.79
N ALA A 37 -3.77 -14.13 -3.72
CA ALA A 37 -5.08 -13.53 -3.44
C ALA A 37 -5.59 -12.61 -4.57
N LEU A 38 -4.70 -11.78 -5.14
CA LEU A 38 -5.05 -10.92 -6.28
C LEU A 38 -5.38 -11.75 -7.54
N VAL A 39 -4.67 -12.85 -7.75
CA VAL A 39 -4.93 -13.78 -8.86
C VAL A 39 -6.27 -14.47 -8.66
N THR A 40 -6.57 -14.93 -7.44
CA THR A 40 -7.86 -15.54 -7.07
C THR A 40 -9.01 -14.56 -7.30
N LEU A 41 -8.86 -13.29 -6.92
CA LEU A 41 -9.86 -12.24 -7.18
C LEU A 41 -10.20 -12.14 -8.68
N PHE A 42 -9.18 -12.12 -9.54
CA PHE A 42 -9.42 -12.07 -10.99
C PHE A 42 -10.02 -13.37 -11.53
N MET A 43 -9.62 -14.53 -11.02
CA MET A 43 -10.24 -15.80 -11.42
C MET A 43 -11.74 -15.87 -11.05
N GLN A 44 -12.17 -15.21 -9.97
CA GLN A 44 -13.58 -15.13 -9.59
C GLN A 44 -14.44 -14.37 -10.63
N THR A 45 -13.85 -13.59 -11.53
CA THR A 45 -14.57 -12.98 -12.66
C THR A 45 -14.76 -13.93 -13.85
N GLY A 46 -14.37 -15.20 -13.71
CA GLY A 46 -14.33 -16.18 -14.80
C GLY A 46 -13.08 -16.10 -15.67
N MET A 47 -12.04 -15.38 -15.23
CA MET A 47 -10.78 -15.26 -15.96
C MET A 47 -9.91 -16.51 -15.78
N GLU A 48 -9.29 -16.97 -16.86
CA GLU A 48 -8.32 -18.06 -16.82
C GLU A 48 -7.07 -17.70 -16.01
N HIS A 49 -6.51 -18.67 -15.29
CA HIS A 49 -5.40 -18.45 -14.35
C HIS A 49 -4.21 -17.71 -15.00
N ALA A 50 -3.78 -18.12 -16.19
CA ALA A 50 -2.66 -17.49 -16.88
C ALA A 50 -2.92 -16.01 -17.22
N GLN A 51 -4.16 -15.63 -17.48
CA GLN A 51 -4.55 -14.24 -17.73
C GLN A 51 -4.62 -13.44 -16.43
N ALA A 52 -5.15 -14.04 -15.36
CA ALA A 52 -5.19 -13.44 -14.02
C ALA A 52 -3.78 -13.13 -13.50
N VAL A 53 -2.82 -14.05 -13.68
CA VAL A 53 -1.40 -13.84 -13.34
C VAL A 53 -0.81 -12.66 -14.12
N ARG A 54 -1.07 -12.57 -15.43
CA ARG A 54 -0.58 -11.45 -16.25
C ARG A 54 -1.11 -10.11 -15.75
N TRP A 55 -2.39 -10.05 -15.38
CA TRP A 55 -3.00 -8.84 -14.83
C TRP A 55 -2.43 -8.43 -13.48
N ALA A 56 -2.30 -9.39 -12.55
CA ALA A 56 -1.69 -9.14 -11.24
C ALA A 56 -0.25 -8.63 -11.39
N SER A 57 0.55 -9.30 -12.23
CA SER A 57 1.92 -8.87 -12.54
C SER A 57 1.98 -7.51 -13.21
N ARG A 58 1.00 -7.15 -14.04
CA ARG A 58 0.94 -5.84 -14.71
C ARG A 58 0.68 -4.72 -13.70
N LEU A 59 -0.31 -4.89 -12.82
CA LEU A 59 -0.59 -3.94 -11.75
C LEU A 59 0.64 -3.74 -10.83
N GLU A 60 1.33 -4.84 -10.49
CA GLU A 60 2.54 -4.78 -9.66
C GLU A 60 3.69 -4.05 -10.37
N LYS A 61 3.98 -4.40 -11.63
CA LYS A 61 5.05 -3.78 -12.42
C LYS A 61 4.80 -2.30 -12.73
N GLU A 62 3.55 -1.92 -12.95
CA GLU A 62 3.17 -0.52 -13.17
C GLU A 62 3.11 0.27 -11.86
N GLY A 63 3.32 -0.35 -10.70
CA GLY A 63 3.36 0.33 -9.40
C GLY A 63 2.00 0.64 -8.80
N HIS A 64 0.93 0.02 -9.31
CA HIS A 64 -0.44 0.23 -8.86
C HIS A 64 -0.88 -0.75 -7.77
N ALA A 65 -0.29 -1.95 -7.70
CA ALA A 65 -0.56 -2.93 -6.67
C ALA A 65 0.73 -3.38 -5.98
N HIS A 66 0.71 -3.54 -4.67
CA HIS A 66 1.89 -3.94 -3.92
C HIS A 66 1.54 -5.00 -2.89
N HIS A 67 2.24 -6.14 -2.93
CA HIS A 67 2.08 -7.17 -1.93
C HIS A 67 2.89 -6.83 -0.67
N LEU A 68 2.21 -6.78 0.47
CA LEU A 68 2.77 -6.54 1.78
C LEU A 68 2.75 -7.85 2.58
N PRO A 69 3.89 -8.58 2.73
CA PRO A 69 3.96 -9.84 3.46
C PRO A 69 4.06 -9.64 4.99
N GLY A 70 3.39 -8.64 5.55
CA GLY A 70 3.51 -8.27 6.96
C GLY A 70 2.86 -9.27 7.91
N THR A 71 2.62 -8.86 9.16
CA THR A 71 1.92 -9.72 10.14
C THR A 71 0.48 -10.04 9.71
N SER A 72 -0.10 -9.18 8.86
CA SER A 72 -1.36 -9.43 8.17
C SER A 72 -1.20 -9.24 6.65
N PRO A 73 -0.79 -10.31 5.92
CA PRO A 73 -0.50 -10.26 4.50
C PRO A 73 -1.66 -9.75 3.65
N ARG A 74 -1.34 -8.87 2.69
CA ARG A 74 -2.33 -8.23 1.83
C ARG A 74 -1.73 -7.58 0.59
N TRP A 75 -2.59 -7.32 -0.38
CA TRP A 75 -2.31 -6.45 -1.53
C TRP A 75 -2.88 -5.07 -1.30
N ILE A 76 -2.04 -4.03 -1.35
CA ILE A 76 -2.51 -2.66 -1.35
C ILE A 76 -2.62 -2.15 -2.78
N PHE A 77 -3.58 -1.26 -3.03
CA PHE A 77 -3.80 -0.65 -4.34
C PHE A 77 -3.66 0.86 -4.22
N THR A 78 -3.04 1.45 -5.23
CA THR A 78 -2.76 2.89 -5.28
C THR A 78 -3.34 3.48 -6.56
N SER A 79 -4.07 4.57 -6.40
CA SER A 79 -4.76 5.30 -7.47
C SER A 79 -3.78 5.94 -8.46
N ARG A 80 -2.56 6.22 -8.01
CA ARG A 80 -1.40 6.59 -8.83
C ARG A 80 -0.30 5.53 -8.70
N PRO A 81 0.51 5.32 -9.74
CA PRO A 81 1.62 4.40 -9.67
C PRO A 81 2.69 4.92 -8.69
N VAL A 82 3.13 4.06 -7.78
CA VAL A 82 4.17 4.39 -6.78
C VAL A 82 5.21 3.29 -6.67
N SER A 83 6.37 3.61 -6.09
CA SER A 83 7.39 2.62 -5.74
C SER A 83 7.49 2.48 -4.23
N LEU A 84 6.88 1.44 -3.65
CA LEU A 84 7.04 1.16 -2.22
C LEU A 84 8.47 0.78 -1.84
N ALA A 85 9.24 0.18 -2.76
CA ALA A 85 10.65 -0.07 -2.53
C ALA A 85 11.43 1.24 -2.38
N ALA A 86 11.13 2.26 -3.19
CA ALA A 86 11.71 3.60 -3.00
C ALA A 86 11.30 4.19 -1.65
N LEU A 87 10.01 4.10 -1.29
CA LEU A 87 9.51 4.57 0.01
C LEU A 87 10.25 3.91 1.18
N ALA A 88 10.35 2.57 1.17
CA ALA A 88 11.00 1.81 2.23
C ALA A 88 12.47 2.20 2.41
N ARG A 89 13.19 2.50 1.31
CA ARG A 89 14.58 2.99 1.37
C ARG A 89 14.66 4.39 1.98
N MET A 90 13.74 5.28 1.65
CA MET A 90 13.70 6.66 2.16
C MET A 90 13.35 6.69 3.65
N VAL A 91 12.36 5.91 4.09
CA VAL A 91 12.01 5.75 5.51
C VAL A 91 13.20 5.22 6.32
N LYS A 92 13.95 4.25 5.79
CA LYS A 92 15.15 3.74 6.47
C LYS A 92 16.31 4.75 6.51
N GLY A 93 16.43 5.61 5.50
CA GLY A 93 17.58 6.50 5.30
C GLY A 93 17.42 7.91 5.88
N GLU A 94 16.21 8.46 5.88
CA GLU A 94 15.94 9.84 6.29
C GLU A 94 15.28 9.94 7.67
N TRP A 95 14.27 9.10 7.99
CA TRP A 95 13.51 9.21 9.25
C TRP A 95 12.86 7.90 9.71
N GLY A 96 13.28 7.38 10.88
CA GLY A 96 12.76 6.15 11.47
C GLY A 96 11.50 6.30 12.34
N ALA A 97 11.01 7.51 12.59
CA ALA A 97 9.70 7.76 13.21
C ALA A 97 9.24 9.21 13.01
N PHE A 98 7.93 9.42 12.94
CA PHE A 98 7.26 10.73 12.97
C PHE A 98 6.85 11.08 14.41
N VAL A 99 6.80 12.36 14.77
CA VAL A 99 6.70 12.81 16.18
C VAL A 99 5.56 13.81 16.36
N GLY A 100 4.53 13.46 17.12
CA GLY A 100 3.36 14.33 17.35
C GLY A 100 2.34 13.65 18.26
N ALA A 101 1.18 14.25 18.50
CA ALA A 101 0.02 13.43 18.90
C ALA A 101 -0.22 12.35 17.83
N SER A 102 -0.80 11.19 18.17
CA SER A 102 -1.01 10.11 17.19
C SER A 102 -1.59 10.59 15.85
N ASP A 103 -2.57 11.50 15.86
CA ASP A 103 -3.13 12.09 14.64
C ASP A 103 -2.17 13.07 13.93
N GLU A 104 -1.40 13.87 14.67
CA GLU A 104 -0.39 14.77 14.09
C GLU A 104 0.76 13.98 13.44
N ALA A 105 1.21 12.90 14.09
CA ALA A 105 2.26 12.05 13.57
C ALA A 105 1.81 11.27 12.32
N VAL A 106 0.50 10.95 12.20
CA VAL A 106 -0.07 10.42 10.96
C VAL A 106 0.01 11.46 9.85
N GLU A 107 -0.42 12.70 10.10
CA GLU A 107 -0.35 13.77 9.10
C GLU A 107 1.09 14.05 8.64
N GLU A 108 2.07 14.09 9.56
CA GLU A 108 3.48 14.21 9.19
C GLU A 108 3.95 13.06 8.28
N ALA A 109 3.49 11.84 8.53
CA ALA A 109 3.81 10.69 7.68
C ALA A 109 3.18 10.81 6.28
N LEU A 110 1.95 11.31 6.20
CA LEU A 110 1.26 11.56 4.93
C LEU A 110 1.98 12.64 4.12
N GLU A 111 2.31 13.79 4.73
CA GLU A 111 3.09 14.86 4.08
C GLU A 111 4.45 14.37 3.57
N PHE A 112 5.10 13.50 4.35
CA PHE A 112 6.34 12.87 3.93
C PHE A 112 6.13 11.98 2.69
N PHE A 113 5.08 11.15 2.66
CA PHE A 113 4.77 10.31 1.49
C PHE A 113 4.47 11.15 0.25
N GLU A 114 3.68 12.22 0.40
CA GLU A 114 3.38 13.16 -0.69
C GLU A 114 4.65 13.75 -1.28
N ARG A 115 5.54 14.27 -0.44
CA ARG A 115 6.79 14.90 -0.88
C ARG A 115 7.73 13.90 -1.55
N GLN A 116 7.91 12.73 -0.94
CA GLN A 116 8.92 11.76 -1.38
C GLN A 116 8.49 10.96 -2.60
N LEU A 117 7.19 10.69 -2.74
CA LEU A 117 6.65 9.95 -3.88
C LEU A 117 6.08 10.86 -4.97
N GLY A 118 5.93 12.17 -4.72
CA GLY A 118 5.32 13.10 -5.66
C GLY A 118 3.84 12.80 -5.90
N VAL A 119 3.15 12.34 -4.87
CA VAL A 119 1.74 11.90 -4.94
C VAL A 119 0.82 12.87 -4.22
N ASP A 120 -0.48 12.75 -4.49
CA ASP A 120 -1.49 13.50 -3.75
C ASP A 120 -1.81 12.86 -2.39
N HIS A 121 -2.44 13.64 -1.52
CA HIS A 121 -2.85 13.21 -0.19
C HIS A 121 -3.71 11.94 -0.20
N THR A 122 -4.58 11.78 -1.21
CA THR A 122 -5.40 10.56 -1.35
C THR A 122 -4.53 9.33 -1.54
N THR A 123 -3.53 9.38 -2.43
CA THR A 123 -2.59 8.27 -2.63
C THR A 123 -1.73 8.03 -1.39
N ALA A 124 -1.30 9.08 -0.69
CA ALA A 124 -0.57 8.94 0.57
C ALA A 124 -1.40 8.21 1.63
N GLN A 125 -2.69 8.52 1.75
CA GLN A 125 -3.62 7.81 2.65
C GLN A 125 -3.82 6.33 2.27
N GLU A 126 -3.94 6.03 0.97
CA GLU A 126 -4.02 4.65 0.46
C GLU A 126 -2.80 3.83 0.90
N ILE A 127 -1.61 4.41 0.79
CA ILE A 127 -0.36 3.79 1.23
C ILE A 127 -0.37 3.60 2.74
N TYR A 128 -0.61 4.66 3.52
CA TYR A 128 -0.56 4.62 4.98
C TYR A 128 -1.49 3.54 5.55
N ARG A 129 -2.76 3.53 5.13
CA ARG A 129 -3.76 2.54 5.60
C ARG A 129 -3.36 1.11 5.25
N GLY A 130 -2.75 0.94 4.08
CA GLY A 130 -2.23 -0.35 3.64
C GLY A 130 -1.08 -0.85 4.52
N LEU A 131 -0.11 0.03 4.81
CA LEU A 131 1.02 -0.27 5.68
C LEU A 131 0.58 -0.57 7.11
N GLU A 132 -0.31 0.26 7.65
CA GLU A 132 -0.86 0.09 9.00
C GLU A 132 -1.58 -1.24 9.13
N ALA A 133 -2.49 -1.53 8.20
CA ALA A 133 -3.26 -2.75 8.25
C ALA A 133 -2.40 -4.00 7.97
N ALA A 134 -1.29 -3.89 7.25
CA ALA A 134 -0.30 -4.96 7.09
C ALA A 134 0.58 -5.17 8.34
N GLY A 135 0.49 -4.27 9.33
CA GLY A 135 1.28 -4.30 10.56
C GLY A 135 2.69 -3.75 10.41
N TYR A 136 2.90 -2.84 9.45
CA TYR A 136 4.17 -2.11 9.29
C TYR A 136 4.17 -0.77 10.01
N VAL A 137 3.08 -0.41 10.68
CA VAL A 137 2.98 0.82 11.45
C VAL A 137 2.73 0.47 12.90
N SER A 138 3.51 1.06 13.80
CA SER A 138 3.29 0.97 15.23
C SER A 138 3.34 2.37 15.85
N VAL A 139 2.55 2.59 16.89
CA VAL A 139 2.62 3.81 17.70
C VAL A 139 3.44 3.50 18.94
N ALA A 140 4.52 4.26 19.14
CA ALA A 140 5.37 4.15 20.31
C ALA A 140 5.39 5.47 21.07
N TYR A 141 5.23 5.41 22.38
CA TYR A 141 5.39 6.57 23.23
C TYR A 141 6.87 6.73 23.61
N GLN A 142 7.43 7.92 23.41
CA GLN A 142 8.79 8.24 23.80
C GLN A 142 8.81 9.39 24.80
N GLU A 143 9.52 9.16 25.91
CA GLU A 143 9.87 10.18 26.89
C GLU A 143 11.35 10.54 26.79
N GLY A 144 11.63 11.83 26.67
CA GLY A 144 12.93 12.44 26.80
C GLY A 144 12.89 13.55 27.86
N PRO A 145 14.05 14.15 28.19
CA PRO A 145 14.15 15.15 29.26
C PRO A 145 13.21 16.36 29.07
N ASP A 146 12.93 16.73 27.81
CA ASP A 146 12.15 17.92 27.44
C ASP A 146 10.89 17.62 26.59
N TYR A 147 10.55 16.33 26.39
CA TYR A 147 9.36 15.96 25.62
C TYR A 147 8.84 14.57 25.98
N ALA A 148 7.53 14.40 25.93
CA ALA A 148 6.87 13.11 26.09
C ALA A 148 5.73 13.05 25.08
N ARG A 149 5.90 12.28 23.99
CA ARG A 149 4.99 12.31 22.83
C ARG A 149 4.90 10.95 22.16
N ASP A 150 3.77 10.74 21.48
CA ASP A 150 3.57 9.60 20.59
C ASP A 150 4.47 9.73 19.36
N ARG A 151 4.84 8.58 18.80
CA ARG A 151 5.60 8.47 17.57
C ARG A 151 5.00 7.40 16.68
N VAL A 152 4.91 7.68 15.39
CA VAL A 152 4.55 6.68 14.39
C VAL A 152 5.83 6.07 13.84
N LEU A 153 6.02 4.78 14.06
CA LEU A 153 7.14 3.99 13.60
C LEU A 153 6.74 3.18 12.36
N PHE A 154 7.66 3.09 11.42
CA PHE A 154 7.50 2.27 10.22
C PHE A 154 8.50 1.12 10.21
N GLU A 155 7.99 -0.10 10.19
CA GLU A 155 8.77 -1.33 10.22
C GLU A 155 8.64 -2.08 8.90
N PHE A 156 9.40 -1.62 7.89
CA PHE A 156 9.47 -2.32 6.61
C PHE A 156 10.37 -3.56 6.72
N PRO A 157 9.90 -4.75 6.29
CA PRO A 157 10.75 -5.93 6.26
C PRO A 157 11.85 -5.79 5.21
N GLU A 158 13.01 -6.41 5.47
CA GLU A 158 14.20 -6.30 4.62
C GLU A 158 13.97 -6.66 3.14
N VAL A 159 12.94 -7.46 2.85
CA VAL A 159 12.58 -7.87 1.49
C VAL A 159 12.31 -6.67 0.57
N PHE A 160 11.78 -5.56 1.10
CA PHE A 160 11.57 -4.33 0.32
C PHE A 160 12.88 -3.58 0.00
N LEU A 161 13.94 -3.85 0.76
CA LEU A 161 15.24 -3.19 0.60
C LEU A 161 16.14 -3.90 -0.44
N LYS A 162 15.81 -5.15 -0.79
CA LYS A 162 16.60 -6.01 -1.70
C LYS A 162 16.09 -6.03 -3.13
N GLN A 163 14.94 -5.41 -3.42
CA GLN A 163 14.42 -5.30 -4.79
C GLN A 163 15.18 -4.20 -5.54
N VAL A 164 16.02 -4.63 -6.48
CA VAL A 164 16.81 -3.83 -7.44
C VAL A 164 16.21 -4.01 -8.82
#